data_AF-A0AAV0N4G8-F1
#
_entry.id   AF-A0AAV0N4G8-F1
#
_cell.length_a   1.000
_cell.length_b   1.000
_cell.length_c   1.000
_cell.angle_alpha   90.00
_cell.angle_beta   90.00
_cell.angle_gamma   90.00
#
_symmetry.space_group_name_H-M   'P 1'
#
loop_
_entity.id
_entity.type
_entity.pdbx_description
1 polymer ?
#
loop_
_entity_poly.entity_id
_entity_poly.type
_entity_poly.pdbx_seq_one_letter_code
_entity_poly.pdbx_strand_id
1 'polypeptide(L)' 'MQRNWGQKWDTKGVDLRGQALTFQVVTSDGAFKVFRDVAPANWQFGQTFDGKINF' A
#
# COMPACT_ATOMS: atom_id res chain seq x y z
N MET A 1 -3.73 4.52 6.98
CA MET A 1 -4.46 3.28 6.63
C MET A 1 -5.20 2.76 7.85
N GLN A 2 -6.42 2.26 7.65
CA GLN A 2 -7.28 1.60 8.64
C GLN A 2 -7.34 0.11 8.29
N ARG A 3 -7.03 -0.78 9.25
CA ARG A 3 -7.25 -2.23 9.06
C ARG A 3 -8.73 -2.56 9.23
N ASN A 4 -9.32 -3.23 8.25
CA ASN A 4 -10.72 -3.67 8.32
C ASN A 4 -10.81 -5.10 8.85
N TRP A 5 -10.22 -6.06 8.13
CA TRP A 5 -10.19 -7.47 8.48
C TRP A 5 -9.02 -8.15 7.78
N GLY A 6 -8.48 -9.24 8.34
CA GLY A 6 -7.36 -9.97 7.72
C GLY A 6 -6.21 -9.05 7.32
N GLN A 7 -5.74 -9.17 6.09
CA GLN A 7 -4.77 -8.28 5.45
C GLN A 7 -5.47 -7.29 4.48
N LYS A 8 -6.64 -6.77 4.87
CA LYS A 8 -7.36 -5.73 4.14
C LYS A 8 -7.31 -4.41 4.91
N TRP A 9 -6.83 -3.37 4.24
CA TRP A 9 -6.76 -2.00 4.76
C TRP A 9 -7.37 -1.01 3.78
N ASP A 10 -8.01 0.04 4.30
CA ASP A 10 -8.56 1.15 3.51
C ASP A 10 -7.99 2.50 3.98
N THR A 11 -8.13 3.55 3.17
CA THR A 11 -7.59 4.89 3.44
C THR A 11 -8.52 5.79 4.25
N LYS A 12 -9.75 5.33 4.55
CA LYS A 12 -10.79 6.07 5.30
C LYS A 12 -11.03 7.48 4.74
N GLY A 13 -11.72 7.57 3.60
CA GLY A 13 -12.20 8.84 3.04
C GLY A 13 -11.13 9.73 2.42
N VAL A 14 -9.89 9.24 2.30
CA VAL A 14 -8.82 9.95 1.58
C VAL A 14 -8.80 9.50 0.13
N ASP A 15 -8.94 10.46 -0.78
CA ASP A 15 -8.79 10.26 -2.22
C ASP A 15 -7.31 10.34 -2.62
N LEU A 16 -6.79 9.24 -3.16
CA LEU A 16 -5.39 9.11 -3.60
C LEU A 16 -5.26 8.93 -5.11
N ARG A 17 -6.35 9.11 -5.87
CA ARG A 17 -6.32 8.98 -7.33
C ARG A 17 -5.37 10.03 -7.93
N GLY A 18 -4.67 9.67 -8.99
CA GLY A 18 -3.70 10.56 -9.65
C GLY A 18 -2.37 10.70 -8.92
N GLN A 19 -2.13 9.94 -7.86
CA GLN A 19 -0.88 9.97 -7.09
C GLN A 19 -0.22 8.58 -7.09
N ALA A 20 1.11 8.55 -7.19
CA ALA A 20 1.86 7.33 -7.01
C ALA A 20 1.77 6.90 -5.53
N LEU A 21 1.56 5.60 -5.28
CA LEU A 21 1.34 5.07 -3.95
C LEU A 21 2.60 4.42 -3.41
N THR A 22 3.11 4.95 -2.30
CA THR A 22 4.18 4.37 -1.50
C THR A 22 3.58 3.74 -0.24
N PHE A 23 4.07 2.55 0.11
CA PHE A 23 3.59 1.80 1.27
C PHE A 23 4.73 1.53 2.25
N GLN A 24 4.52 1.80 3.54
CA GLN A 24 5.36 1.28 4.61
C GLN A 24 4.62 0.12 5.28
N VAL A 25 5.27 -1.03 5.35
CA VAL A 25 4.74 -2.22 6.02
C VAL A 25 5.60 -2.51 7.24
N VAL A 26 4.95 -2.72 8.38
CA VAL A 26 5.56 -3.09 9.66
C VAL A 26 5.08 -4.48 10.03
N THR A 27 6.00 -5.41 10.24
CA THR A 27 5.73 -6.78 10.65
C THR A 27 5.60 -6.88 12.17
N SER A 28 5.05 -7.98 12.67
CA SER A 28 4.77 -8.17 14.10
C SER A 28 6.01 -8.19 15.01
N ASP A 29 7.17 -8.51 14.45
CA ASP A 29 8.48 -8.45 15.08
C ASP A 29 9.08 -7.04 15.08
N GLY A 30 8.37 -6.05 14.53
CA GLY A 30 8.78 -4.64 14.48
C GLY A 30 9.67 -4.29 13.30
N ALA A 31 10.05 -5.24 12.44
CA ALA A 31 10.77 -4.92 11.21
C ALA A 31 9.87 -4.11 10.26
N PHE A 32 10.44 -3.19 9.50
CA PHE A 32 9.70 -2.40 8.53
C PHE A 32 10.43 -2.27 7.20
N LYS A 33 9.66 -2.18 6.11
CA LYS A 33 10.17 -1.87 4.78
C LYS A 33 9.28 -0.83 4.10
N VAL A 34 9.91 0.03 3.30
CA VAL A 34 9.24 1.05 2.49
C VAL A 34 9.29 0.62 1.04
N PHE A 35 8.11 0.46 0.46
CA PHE A 35 7.88 0.10 -0.92
C PHE A 35 7.46 1.37 -1.66
N ARG A 36 8.41 2.00 -2.37
CA ARG A 36 8.17 3.25 -3.07
C ARG A 36 7.47 3.03 -4.40
N ASP A 37 6.47 3.87 -4.66
CA ASP A 37 5.75 3.99 -5.93
C ASP A 37 5.31 2.64 -6.53
N VAL A 38 4.80 1.75 -5.67
CA VAL A 38 4.33 0.40 -6.06
C VAL A 38 3.19 0.50 -7.06
N ALA A 39 2.27 1.44 -6.83
CA ALA A 39 1.24 1.81 -7.80
C ALA A 39 1.62 3.16 -8.42
N PRO A 40 1.83 3.26 -9.75
CA PRO A 40 2.12 4.53 -10.42
C PRO A 40 0.89 5.45 -10.42
N ALA A 41 1.06 6.75 -10.67
CA ALA A 41 -0.01 7.76 -10.55
C ALA A 41 -1.28 7.50 -11.40
N ASN A 42 -1.19 6.68 -12.44
CA ASN A 42 -2.30 6.28 -13.31
C ASN A 42 -3.02 4.99 -12.86
N TRP A 43 -2.74 4.47 -11.66
CA TRP A 43 -3.41 3.29 -11.11
C TRP A 43 -4.94 3.45 -11.08
N GLN A 44 -5.64 2.32 -11.19
CA GLN A 44 -7.09 2.22 -11.15
C GLN A 44 -7.54 1.15 -10.15
N PHE A 45 -8.78 1.24 -9.69
CA PHE A 45 -9.38 0.21 -8.84
C PHE A 45 -9.42 -1.15 -9.56
N GLY A 46 -9.21 -2.22 -8.79
CA GLY A 46 -9.22 -3.60 -9.30
C GLY A 46 -7.88 -4.08 -9.88
N GLN A 47 -6.86 -3.22 -9.94
CA GLN A 47 -5.52 -3.62 -10.36
C GLN A 47 -4.71 -4.22 -9.21
N THR A 48 -3.73 -5.05 -9.57
CA THR A 48 -2.75 -5.64 -8.65
C THR A 48 -1.35 -5.13 -9.00
N PHE A 49 -0.56 -4.84 -7.97
CA PHE A 49 0.80 -4.33 -8.10
C PHE A 49 1.73 -5.08 -7.14
N ASP A 50 2.95 -5.35 -7.59
CA ASP A 50 3.95 -6.11 -6.83
C ASP A 50 5.10 -5.22 -6.37
N GLY A 51 5.51 -5.41 -5.11
CA GLY A 51 6.71 -4.79 -4.56
C GLY A 51 7.99 -5.45 -5.09
N LYS A 52 9.06 -4.68 -5.26
CA LYS A 52 10.36 -5.18 -5.77
C LYS A 52 11.30 -5.73 -4.68
N ILE A 53 10.86 -5.73 -3.43
CA ILE A 53 11.64 -6.17 -2.27
C ILE A 53 10.80 -7.10 -1.40
N ASN A 54 11.45 -8.00 -0.66
CA ASN A 54 10.79 -8.94 0.27
C ASN A 54 11.19 -8.62 1.70
N PHE A 55 10.49 -9.18 2.69
CA PHE A 55 10.85 -9.12 4.11
C PHE A 55 12.01 -10.06 4.45
#